data_AF-A0A5E4K8H3-F1
#
_entry.id   AF-A0A5E4K8H3-F1
#
_cell.length_a   1.000
_cell.length_b   1.000
_cell.length_c   1.000
_cell.angle_alpha   90.00
_cell.angle_beta   90.00
_cell.angle_gamma   90.00
#
_symmetry.space_group_name_H-M   'P 1'
#
loop_
_entity.id
_entity.type
_entity.pdbx_description
1 polymer ?
#
loop_
_entity_poly.entity_id
_entity_poly.type
_entity_poly.pdbx_seq_one_letter_code
_entity_poly.pdbx_strand_id
1 'polypeptide(L)'
;MEGTRLLEVNPYFEAVARERGFYSEELMMKIAKHGTLAGIDEVPDDVKRVFVTAFDVAPEFHIRMQAAFQKHCDNAVSKTINFPNDVDIKEVEKAYMLAYELKCKGVTVYRYGSKTHQVLYLGDSVDKFVSADDEYAGGCPAYVCPV
;
A
#
# COMPACT_ATOMS: atom_id res chain seq x y z
N MET A 1 -11.72 9.45 18.52
CA MET A 1 -11.29 8.04 18.51
C MET A 1 -9.86 7.96 17.96
N GLU A 2 -8.97 8.81 18.47
CA GLU A 2 -7.59 8.88 17.95
C GLU A 2 -6.71 7.82 18.60
N GLY A 3 -5.82 7.22 17.81
CA GLY A 3 -4.83 6.26 18.30
C GLY A 3 -5.31 4.81 18.46
N THR A 4 -6.59 4.51 18.21
CA THR A 4 -7.07 3.12 18.22
C THR A 4 -6.54 2.37 17.01
N ARG A 5 -5.72 1.34 17.25
CA ARG A 5 -5.24 0.43 16.20
C ARG A 5 -6.33 -0.59 15.90
N LEU A 6 -6.91 -0.50 14.71
CA LEU A 6 -7.88 -1.46 14.21
C LEU A 6 -7.16 -2.42 13.27
N LEU A 7 -7.23 -3.71 13.59
CA LEU A 7 -6.77 -4.75 12.68
C LEU A 7 -7.84 -4.97 11.61
N GLU A 8 -7.50 -4.63 10.37
CA GLU A 8 -8.36 -4.91 9.22
C GLU A 8 -7.78 -6.08 8.42
N VAL A 9 -8.59 -7.11 8.23
CA VAL A 9 -8.25 -8.29 7.42
C VAL A 9 -9.24 -8.39 6.28
N ASN A 10 -8.78 -8.84 5.10
CA ASN A 10 -9.68 -9.11 3.99
C ASN A 10 -10.70 -10.20 4.39
N PRO A 11 -12.02 -9.91 4.39
CA PRO A 11 -13.03 -10.85 4.89
C PRO A 11 -13.08 -12.15 4.08
N TYR A 12 -12.73 -12.11 2.79
CA TYR A 12 -12.67 -13.30 1.95
C TYR A 12 -11.47 -14.19 2.29
N PHE A 13 -10.33 -13.57 2.63
CA PHE A 13 -9.16 -14.32 3.09
C PHE A 13 -9.45 -15.03 4.41
N GLU A 14 -10.07 -14.32 5.36
CA GLU A 14 -10.47 -14.90 6.64
C GLU A 14 -11.47 -16.06 6.47
N ALA A 15 -12.49 -15.89 5.61
CA ALA A 15 -13.44 -16.95 5.32
C ALA A 15 -12.76 -18.21 4.79
N VAL A 16 -11.86 -18.07 3.81
CA VAL A 16 -11.08 -19.19 3.23
C VAL A 16 -10.17 -19.83 4.28
N ALA A 17 -9.52 -19.02 5.13
CA ALA A 17 -8.65 -19.51 6.19
C ALA A 17 -9.42 -20.35 7.23
N ARG A 18 -10.64 -19.92 7.59
CA ARG A 18 -11.53 -20.64 8.51
C ARG A 18 -12.06 -21.92 7.89
N GLU A 19 -12.55 -21.86 6.65
CA GLU A 19 -13.08 -23.01 5.91
C GLU A 19 -12.02 -24.11 5.74
N ARG A 20 -10.78 -23.72 5.45
CA ARG A 20 -9.67 -24.64 5.21
C ARG A 20 -8.86 -24.97 6.48
N GLY A 21 -9.26 -24.46 7.63
CA GLY A 21 -8.70 -24.83 8.93
C GLY A 21 -7.28 -24.33 9.23
N PHE A 22 -6.76 -23.34 8.51
CA PHE A 22 -5.45 -22.73 8.80
C PHE A 22 -5.55 -21.36 9.48
N TYR A 23 -6.77 -20.92 9.81
CA TYR A 23 -6.99 -19.67 10.56
C TYR A 23 -6.44 -19.77 11.99
N SER A 24 -5.63 -18.79 12.40
CA SER A 24 -5.32 -18.50 13.80
C SER A 24 -5.15 -16.99 14.01
N GLU A 25 -5.45 -16.48 15.20
CA GLU A 25 -5.25 -15.05 15.53
C GLU A 25 -3.77 -14.65 15.37
N GLU A 26 -2.86 -15.54 15.76
CA GLU A 26 -1.42 -15.34 15.60
C GLU A 26 -1.01 -15.22 14.12
N LEU A 27 -1.59 -16.05 13.24
CA LEU A 27 -1.37 -15.97 11.80
C LEU A 27 -1.89 -14.63 11.24
N MET A 28 -3.09 -14.19 11.66
CA MET A 28 -3.63 -12.91 11.20
C MET A 28 -2.75 -11.74 11.63
N MET A 29 -2.23 -11.76 12.86
CA MET A 29 -1.28 -10.74 13.33
C MET A 29 0.06 -10.79 12.57
N LYS A 30 0.58 -12.00 12.29
CA LYS A 30 1.80 -12.20 11.49
C LYS A 30 1.65 -11.61 10.09
N ILE A 31 0.52 -11.89 9.43
CA ILE A 31 0.19 -11.35 8.10
C ILE A 31 0.08 -9.83 8.13
N ALA A 32 -0.63 -9.27 9.12
CA ALA A 32 -0.81 -7.83 9.23
C ALA A 32 0.52 -7.08 9.44
N LYS A 33 1.44 -7.67 10.20
CA LYS A 33 2.79 -7.12 10.37
C LYS A 33 3.62 -7.22 9.10
N HIS A 34 3.58 -8.36 8.42
CA HIS A 34 4.43 -8.60 7.26
C HIS A 34 3.95 -7.86 6.00
N GLY A 35 2.63 -7.68 5.85
CA GLY A 35 2.05 -6.96 4.71
C GLY A 35 1.98 -7.76 3.41
N THR A 36 2.45 -9.00 3.41
CA THR A 36 2.39 -9.94 2.29
C THR A 36 2.24 -11.37 2.81
N LEU A 37 1.59 -12.22 2.02
CA LEU A 37 1.48 -13.66 2.28
C LEU A 37 2.70 -14.46 1.78
N ALA A 38 3.58 -13.82 0.99
CA ALA A 38 4.81 -14.44 0.52
C ALA A 38 5.72 -14.80 1.72
N GLY A 39 6.20 -16.04 1.75
CA GLY A 39 7.07 -16.53 2.82
C GLY A 39 6.37 -16.98 4.12
N ILE A 40 5.04 -17.06 4.12
CA ILE A 40 4.26 -17.57 5.27
C ILE A 40 3.87 -19.04 5.01
N ASP A 41 4.60 -19.97 5.59
CA ASP A 41 4.43 -21.42 5.35
C ASP A 41 3.06 -21.95 5.79
N GLU A 42 2.43 -21.29 6.76
CA GLU A 42 1.10 -21.66 7.27
C GLU A 42 -0.03 -21.45 6.25
N VAL A 43 0.20 -20.64 5.21
CA VAL A 43 -0.79 -20.36 4.16
C VAL A 43 -0.52 -21.24 2.93
N PRO A 44 -1.52 -21.99 2.41
CA PRO A 44 -1.36 -22.76 1.18
C PRO A 44 -0.98 -21.91 -0.04
N ASP A 45 -0.16 -22.44 -0.93
CA ASP A 45 0.37 -21.69 -2.07
C ASP A 45 -0.70 -21.27 -3.09
N ASP A 46 -1.75 -22.06 -3.25
CA ASP A 46 -2.89 -21.69 -4.09
C ASP A 46 -3.65 -20.49 -3.52
N VAL A 47 -3.75 -20.39 -2.20
CA VAL A 47 -4.32 -19.22 -1.50
C VAL A 47 -3.40 -18.01 -1.64
N LYS A 48 -2.09 -18.17 -1.41
CA LYS A 48 -1.10 -17.08 -1.58
C LYS A 48 -1.19 -16.44 -2.97
N ARG A 49 -1.34 -17.27 -4.00
CA ARG A 49 -1.46 -16.81 -5.39
C ARG A 49 -2.69 -15.95 -5.66
N VAL A 50 -3.79 -16.18 -4.94
CA VAL A 50 -5.04 -15.44 -5.11
C VAL A 50 -5.02 -14.13 -4.32
N PHE A 51 -4.46 -14.15 -3.11
CA PHE A 51 -4.47 -13.02 -2.17
C PHE A 51 -3.17 -12.22 -2.16
N VAL A 52 -2.52 -12.10 -3.32
CA VAL A 52 -1.36 -11.19 -3.49
C VAL A 52 -1.77 -9.74 -3.21
N THR A 53 -0.85 -8.98 -2.65
CA THR A 53 -1.04 -7.56 -2.32
C THR A 53 -0.48 -6.66 -3.42
N ALA A 54 -0.77 -5.37 -3.34
CA ALA A 54 -0.24 -4.40 -4.30
C ALA A 54 1.30 -4.32 -4.29
N PHE A 55 1.95 -4.64 -3.15
CA PHE A 55 3.41 -4.67 -3.01
C PHE A 55 4.04 -5.91 -3.62
N ASP A 56 3.27 -6.99 -3.79
CA ASP A 56 3.74 -8.22 -4.44
C ASP A 56 3.76 -8.11 -5.98
N VAL A 57 3.09 -7.09 -6.53
CA VAL A 57 3.00 -6.87 -7.97
C VAL A 57 4.04 -5.85 -8.39
N ALA A 58 4.93 -6.24 -9.31
CA ALA A 58 5.98 -5.36 -9.81
C ALA A 58 5.39 -4.08 -10.45
N PRO A 59 6.05 -2.90 -10.30
CA PRO A 59 5.57 -1.62 -10.85
C PRO A 59 5.21 -1.68 -12.34
N GLU A 60 5.97 -2.42 -13.13
CA GLU A 60 5.71 -2.63 -14.56
C GLU A 60 4.31 -3.21 -14.82
N PHE A 61 3.91 -4.24 -14.06
CA PHE A 61 2.60 -4.87 -14.21
C PHE A 61 1.47 -3.92 -13.80
N HIS A 62 1.69 -3.05 -12.81
CA HIS A 62 0.70 -2.05 -12.45
C HIS A 62 0.40 -1.10 -13.60
N ILE A 63 1.44 -0.66 -14.32
CA ILE A 63 1.34 0.24 -15.49
C ILE A 63 0.71 -0.46 -16.67
N ARG A 64 1.14 -1.69 -16.99
CA ARG A 64 0.56 -2.49 -18.08
C ARG A 64 -0.94 -2.72 -17.86
N MET A 65 -1.33 -2.99 -16.63
CA MET A 65 -2.75 -3.09 -16.25
C MET A 65 -3.47 -1.75 -16.48
N GLN A 66 -2.90 -0.63 -16.04
CA GLN A 66 -3.50 0.69 -16.28
C GLN A 66 -3.68 0.97 -17.79
N ALA A 67 -2.65 0.66 -18.59
CA ALA A 67 -2.67 0.85 -20.03
C ALA A 67 -3.75 -0.01 -20.72
N ALA A 68 -3.98 -1.23 -20.23
CA ALA A 68 -5.04 -2.11 -20.76
C ALA A 68 -6.42 -1.44 -20.65
N PHE A 69 -6.72 -0.81 -19.50
CA PHE A 69 -7.96 -0.07 -19.31
C PHE A 69 -7.95 1.28 -20.06
N GLN A 70 -6.82 1.97 -20.10
CA GLN A 70 -6.72 3.30 -20.72
C GLN A 70 -7.14 3.31 -22.19
N LYS A 71 -6.92 2.21 -22.93
CA LYS A 71 -7.35 2.04 -24.33
C LYS A 71 -8.87 2.21 -24.54
N HIS A 72 -9.64 2.01 -23.48
CA HIS A 72 -11.10 2.04 -23.49
C HIS A 72 -11.66 3.14 -22.59
N CYS A 73 -10.83 4.08 -22.13
CA CYS A 73 -11.23 5.21 -21.31
C CYS A 73 -10.95 6.54 -22.00
N ASP A 74 -11.99 7.33 -22.21
CA ASP A 74 -11.89 8.67 -22.81
C ASP A 74 -11.15 9.65 -21.88
N ASN A 75 -11.30 9.48 -20.58
CA ASN A 75 -10.54 10.19 -19.55
C ASN A 75 -9.32 9.36 -19.07
N ALA A 76 -8.56 9.90 -18.13
CA ALA A 76 -7.44 9.19 -17.51
C ALA A 76 -7.91 8.15 -16.47
N VAL A 77 -7.11 7.09 -16.30
CA VAL A 77 -7.32 6.10 -15.23
C VAL A 77 -6.57 6.53 -13.97
N SER A 78 -7.28 6.73 -12.86
CA SER A 78 -6.68 7.06 -11.56
C SER A 78 -6.22 5.78 -10.86
N LYS A 79 -5.03 5.30 -11.23
CA LYS A 79 -4.40 4.13 -10.61
C LYS A 79 -3.04 4.50 -10.01
N THR A 80 -2.86 4.13 -8.74
CA THR A 80 -1.59 4.30 -8.02
C THR A 80 -0.66 3.13 -8.30
N ILE A 81 0.59 3.44 -8.66
CA ILE A 81 1.71 2.51 -8.81
C ILE A 81 2.51 2.55 -7.51
N ASN A 82 2.51 1.45 -6.75
CA ASN A 82 3.22 1.36 -5.48
C ASN A 82 4.67 0.92 -5.69
N PHE A 83 5.58 1.55 -4.95
CA PHE A 83 7.00 1.23 -4.93
C PHE A 83 7.51 0.98 -3.51
N PRO A 84 8.52 0.11 -3.34
CA PRO A 84 9.26 -0.03 -2.09
C PRO A 84 9.90 1.29 -1.63
N ASN A 85 10.21 1.39 -0.34
CA ASN A 85 10.83 2.57 0.26
C ASN A 85 12.21 2.87 -0.33
N ASP A 86 12.99 1.81 -0.55
CA ASP A 86 14.37 1.80 -1.01
C ASP A 86 14.52 1.74 -2.54
N VAL A 87 13.43 1.97 -3.28
CA VAL A 87 13.47 1.98 -4.75
C VAL A 87 14.46 3.02 -5.29
N ASP A 88 15.27 2.61 -6.28
CA ASP A 88 16.12 3.52 -7.04
C ASP A 88 15.29 4.47 -7.93
N ILE A 89 15.76 5.72 -8.04
CA ILE A 89 15.10 6.74 -8.86
C ILE A 89 14.94 6.32 -10.33
N LYS A 90 15.87 5.53 -10.87
CA LYS A 90 15.81 5.03 -12.25
C LYS A 90 14.65 4.07 -12.47
N GLU A 91 14.24 3.31 -11.46
CA GLU A 91 13.08 2.43 -11.57
C GLU A 91 11.78 3.24 -11.63
N VAL A 92 11.72 4.34 -10.89
CA VAL A 92 10.61 5.29 -10.97
C VAL A 92 10.58 5.99 -12.34
N GLU A 93 11.73 6.40 -12.86
CA GLU A 93 11.85 6.96 -14.22
C GLU A 93 11.36 5.97 -15.28
N LYS A 94 11.82 4.72 -15.23
CA LYS A 94 11.37 3.66 -16.14
C LYS A 94 9.85 3.49 -16.12
N ALA A 95 9.22 3.59 -14.95
CA ALA A 95 7.77 3.52 -14.83
C ALA A 95 7.05 4.68 -15.55
N TYR A 96 7.54 5.92 -15.41
CA TYR A 96 6.99 7.05 -16.16
C TYR A 96 7.19 6.89 -17.67
N MET A 97 8.38 6.45 -18.10
CA MET A 97 8.68 6.22 -19.51
C MET A 97 7.79 5.12 -20.11
N LEU A 98 7.62 4.01 -19.40
CA LEU A 98 6.72 2.94 -19.83
C LEU A 98 5.26 3.41 -19.93
N ALA A 99 4.78 4.20 -18.95
CA ALA A 99 3.43 4.74 -19.00
C ALA A 99 3.23 5.65 -20.23
N TYR A 100 4.22 6.47 -20.55
CA TYR A 100 4.23 7.30 -21.74
C TYR A 100 4.22 6.47 -23.03
N GLU A 101 5.10 5.48 -23.15
CA GLU A 101 5.18 4.57 -24.30
C GLU A 101 3.86 3.81 -24.54
N LEU A 102 3.20 3.40 -23.46
CA LEU A 102 1.90 2.72 -23.49
C LEU A 102 0.70 3.67 -23.64
N LYS A 103 0.94 4.98 -23.81
CA LYS A 103 -0.08 6.02 -24.01
C LYS A 103 -1.04 6.17 -22.83
N CYS A 104 -0.56 5.97 -21.61
CA CYS A 104 -1.29 6.33 -20.39
C CYS A 104 -1.47 7.85 -20.32
N LYS A 105 -2.69 8.33 -20.04
CA LYS A 105 -2.99 9.78 -19.97
C LYS A 105 -2.53 10.43 -18.67
N GLY A 106 -2.24 9.61 -17.66
CA GLY A 106 -1.69 10.02 -16.37
C GLY A 106 -1.13 8.80 -15.65
N VAL A 107 -0.34 9.04 -14.62
CA VAL A 107 0.16 7.98 -13.73
C VAL A 107 0.36 8.60 -12.35
N THR A 108 0.02 7.85 -11.31
CA THR A 108 0.26 8.26 -9.93
C THR A 108 1.26 7.30 -9.32
N VAL A 109 2.39 7.81 -8.85
CA VAL A 109 3.42 7.02 -8.17
C VAL A 109 3.31 7.23 -6.67
N TYR A 110 3.34 6.13 -5.92
CA TYR A 110 3.44 6.14 -4.47
C TYR A 110 4.65 5.31 -4.04
N ARG A 111 5.66 5.96 -3.48
CA ARG A 111 6.80 5.29 -2.86
C ARG A 111 6.51 5.13 -1.37
N TYR A 112 6.58 3.91 -0.86
CA TYR A 112 6.30 3.65 0.54
C TYR A 112 7.22 4.49 1.44
N GLY A 113 6.65 5.12 2.48
CA GLY A 113 7.40 6.03 3.37
C GLY A 113 7.78 7.39 2.76
N SER A 114 7.24 7.77 1.60
CA SER A 114 7.45 9.13 1.05
C SER A 114 6.67 10.22 1.79
N LYS A 115 5.69 9.85 2.62
CA LYS A 115 4.93 10.76 3.48
C LYS A 115 5.33 10.54 4.94
N THR A 116 5.41 11.63 5.71
CA THR A 116 5.67 11.60 7.15
C THR A 116 4.57 10.86 7.92
N HIS A 117 3.32 11.03 7.49
CA HIS A 117 2.16 10.33 8.03
C HIS A 117 1.42 9.62 6.89
N GLN A 118 1.22 8.31 7.05
CA GLN A 118 0.45 7.45 6.16
C GLN A 118 -0.80 6.97 6.90
N VAL A 119 -1.89 6.72 6.19
CA VAL A 119 -3.11 6.15 6.81
C VAL A 119 -2.93 4.64 7.02
N LEU A 120 -2.11 4.00 6.19
CA LEU A 120 -1.82 2.57 6.22
C LEU A 120 -0.31 2.37 6.36
N TYR A 121 0.08 1.52 7.31
CA TYR A 121 1.47 1.12 7.54
C TYR A 121 1.58 -0.40 7.51
N LEU A 122 2.65 -0.88 6.88
CA LEU A 122 3.18 -2.23 7.03
C LEU A 122 4.13 -2.26 8.24
N GLY A 123 4.04 -3.29 9.08
CA GLY A 123 5.00 -3.55 10.17
C GLY A 123 4.65 -2.95 11.53
N ASP A 124 5.58 -3.10 12.47
CA ASP A 124 5.48 -2.50 13.80
C ASP A 124 5.52 -0.96 13.65
N SER A 125 4.49 -0.32 14.21
CA SER A 125 4.38 1.12 14.36
C SER A 125 5.70 1.76 14.78
N VAL A 126 6.22 2.70 13.99
CA VAL A 126 7.31 3.57 14.41
C VAL A 126 6.87 4.34 15.66
N ASP A 127 7.70 4.33 16.70
CA ASP A 127 7.44 5.00 17.97
C ASP A 127 7.18 6.52 17.79
N LYS A 128 6.14 7.00 18.51
CA LYS A 128 5.72 8.39 18.73
C LYS A 128 5.89 9.37 17.55
N PHE A 129 4.79 9.61 16.83
CA PHE A 129 4.63 10.80 16.01
C PHE A 129 3.85 11.90 16.74
N VAL A 130 4.18 13.15 16.45
CA VAL A 130 3.36 14.33 16.80
C VAL A 130 2.19 14.36 15.81
N SER A 131 0.99 14.02 16.30
CA SER A 131 -0.25 14.10 15.52
C SER A 131 -0.85 15.51 15.60
N ALA A 132 -1.50 15.93 14.53
CA ALA A 132 -2.34 17.12 14.51
C ALA A 132 -3.81 16.67 14.53
N ASP A 133 -4.62 17.28 15.40
CA ASP A 133 -6.05 16.97 15.56
C ASP A 133 -6.84 17.08 14.25
N ASP A 134 -7.98 16.38 14.20
CA ASP A 134 -8.95 16.39 13.08
C ASP A 134 -9.40 17.81 12.66
N GLU A 135 -9.23 18.81 13.53
CA GLU A 135 -9.58 20.22 13.30
C GLU A 135 -8.41 21.08 12.78
N TYR A 136 -7.21 20.51 12.59
CA TYR A 136 -6.01 21.27 12.25
C TYR A 136 -5.99 21.73 10.79
N ALA A 137 -6.45 22.96 10.54
CA ALA A 137 -6.47 23.60 9.22
C ALA A 137 -5.13 24.26 8.81
N GLY A 138 -4.03 23.99 9.54
CA GLY A 138 -2.70 24.56 9.31
C GLY A 138 -2.42 25.84 10.11
N GLY A 139 -1.28 25.88 10.80
CA GLY A 139 -0.78 27.03 11.57
C GLY A 139 0.45 26.67 12.42
N CYS A 140 1.37 27.59 12.67
CA CYS A 140 2.59 27.30 13.45
C CYS A 140 2.21 26.69 14.82
N PRO A 141 2.69 25.47 15.17
CA PRO A 141 2.30 24.79 16.41
C PRO A 141 2.94 25.40 17.68
N ALA A 142 3.81 26.39 17.52
CA ALA A 142 4.41 27.12 18.64
C ALA A 142 3.61 28.40 18.94
N TYR A 143 3.18 28.56 20.19
CA TYR A 143 2.55 29.80 20.69
C TYR A 143 3.52 30.98 20.82
N VAL A 144 4.80 30.78 20.49
CA VAL A 144 5.85 31.80 20.54
C VAL A 144 6.82 31.56 19.38
N CYS A 145 7.09 32.59 18.59
CA CYS A 145 8.15 32.54 17.59
C CYS A 145 9.51 32.42 18.28
N PRO A 146 10.36 31.45 17.92
CA PRO A 146 11.74 31.46 18.35
C PRO A 146 12.43 32.69 17.73
N VAL A 147 13.05 33.50 18.60
CA VAL A 147 13.85 34.67 18.20
C VAL A 147 15.16 34.24 17.57
#